data_AF-A0A8S2Y217-F1
#
_entry.id   AF-A0A8S2Y217-F1
#
_cell.length_a   1.000
_cell.length_b   1.000
_cell.length_c   1.000
_cell.angle_alpha   90.00
_cell.angle_beta   90.00
_cell.angle_gamma   90.00
#
_symmetry.space_group_name_H-M   'P 1'
#
loop_
_entity.id
_entity.type
_entity.pdbx_description
1 polymer ?
#
loop_
_entity_poly.entity_id
_entity_poly.type
_entity_poly.pdbx_seq_one_letter_code
_entity_poly.pdbx_strand_id
1 'polypeptide(L)' 'MLKLDKTIRDFVEKLRQCLPKQCKLPRSDYGSPAILQYYLHQLQDILKFQDLQDVFYCFRKLDNAIFFFLMREQCM' A
#
# COMPACT_ATOMS: atom_id res chain seq x y z
N MET A 1 -18.43 13.27 -15.50
CA MET A 1 -18.55 11.80 -15.35
C MET A 1 -17.44 11.32 -14.40
N LEU A 2 -17.63 11.53 -13.09
CA LEU A 2 -16.66 11.15 -12.06
C LEU A 2 -16.93 9.68 -11.67
N LYS A 3 -16.24 8.75 -12.32
CA LYS A 3 -16.26 7.33 -11.97
C LYS A 3 -15.45 7.10 -10.69
N LEU A 4 -16.06 7.33 -9.52
CA LEU A 4 -15.59 6.75 -8.25
C LEU A 4 -16.24 5.37 -8.10
N ASP A 5 -15.83 4.43 -8.94
CA ASP A 5 -16.41 3.07 -9.01
C ASP A 5 -15.32 1.98 -8.90
N LYS A 6 -14.16 2.34 -8.33
CA LYS A 6 -13.16 1.36 -7.89
C LYS A 6 -13.17 1.34 -6.37
N THR A 7 -13.62 0.23 -5.80
CA THR A 7 -13.65 0.02 -4.35
C THR A 7 -12.23 -0.21 -3.83
N ILE A 8 -11.96 0.09 -2.55
CA ILE A 8 -10.67 -0.25 -1.90
C ILE A 8 -10.33 -1.73 -2.11
N ARG A 9 -11.35 -2.60 -2.12
CA ARG A 9 -11.22 -4.03 -2.43
C ARG A 9 -10.58 -4.30 -3.80
N ASP A 10 -10.98 -3.59 -4.85
CA ASP A 10 -10.47 -3.81 -6.20
C ASP A 10 -9.00 -3.39 -6.32
N PHE A 11 -8.64 -2.33 -5.61
CA PHE A 11 -7.25 -1.90 -5.46
C PHE A 11 -6.41 -2.92 -4.69
N VAL A 12 -6.93 -3.47 -3.59
CA VAL A 12 -6.24 -4.49 -2.79
C VAL A 12 -6.04 -5.78 -3.58
N GLU A 13 -7.04 -6.24 -4.35
CA GLU A 13 -6.86 -7.43 -5.19
C GLU A 13 -5.84 -7.21 -6.32
N LYS A 14 -5.82 -6.02 -6.94
CA LYS A 14 -4.78 -5.70 -7.94
C LYS A 14 -3.39 -5.64 -7.32
N LEU A 15 -3.25 -5.02 -6.16
CA LEU A 15 -1.96 -5.01 -5.44
C LEU A 15 -1.53 -6.41 -5.01
N ARG A 16 -2.46 -7.27 -4.60
CA ARG A 16 -2.20 -8.67 -4.28
C ARG A 16 -1.64 -9.44 -5.47
N GLN A 17 -2.07 -9.12 -6.69
CA GLN A 17 -1.53 -9.72 -7.92
C GLN A 17 -0.12 -9.23 -8.25
N CYS A 18 0.22 -7.98 -7.90
CA CYS A 18 1.55 -7.40 -8.10
C CYS A 18 2.55 -7.78 -6.99
N LEU A 19 2.08 -8.28 -5.85
CA LEU A 19 2.93 -8.73 -4.75
C LEU A 19 3.63 -10.06 -5.11
N PRO A 20 4.93 -10.22 -4.76
CA PRO A 20 5.61 -11.48 -4.94
C PRO A 20 4.94 -12.57 -4.09
N LYS A 21 4.78 -13.77 -4.65
CA LYS A 21 4.17 -14.92 -3.94
C LYS A 21 4.92 -15.28 -2.65
N GLN A 22 6.22 -15.01 -2.61
CA GLN A 22 7.07 -15.23 -1.46
C GLN A 22 8.07 -14.08 -1.35
N CYS A 23 8.08 -13.40 -0.20
CA CYS A 23 9.12 -12.46 0.18
C CYS A 23 9.70 -12.94 1.52
N LYS A 24 10.89 -13.55 1.49
CA LYS A 24 11.54 -14.08 2.71
C LYS A 24 12.24 -12.93 3.42
N LEU A 25 12.34 -13.02 4.74
CA LEU A 25 13.21 -12.11 5.49
C LEU A 25 14.68 -12.52 5.27
N PRO A 26 15.49 -11.69 4.60
CA PRO A 26 16.92 -11.95 4.45
C PRO A 26 17.59 -11.90 5.83
N ARG A 27 18.59 -12.76 6.03
CA ARG A 27 19.37 -12.80 7.29
C ARG A 27 20.15 -11.50 7.48
N SER A 28 20.37 -11.11 8.73
CA SER A 28 21.14 -9.90 9.05
C SER A 28 22.59 -9.96 8.54
N ASP A 29 23.12 -11.16 8.30
CA ASP A 29 24.50 -11.40 7.82
C ASP A 29 24.76 -10.88 6.40
N TYR A 30 23.73 -10.64 5.59
CA TYR A 30 23.89 -10.14 4.21
C TYR A 30 24.30 -8.66 4.13
N GLY A 31 24.15 -7.90 5.22
CA GLY A 31 24.42 -6.46 5.26
C GLY A 31 23.31 -5.59 4.64
N SER A 32 23.17 -4.36 5.13
CA SER A 32 22.08 -3.45 4.73
C SER A 32 21.98 -3.17 3.22
N PRO A 33 23.07 -3.05 2.43
CA PRO A 33 22.96 -2.78 1.00
C PRO A 33 22.39 -3.97 0.22
N ALA A 34 22.76 -5.20 0.58
CA ALA A 34 22.27 -6.40 -0.08
C ALA A 34 20.78 -6.64 0.25
N ILE A 35 20.38 -6.38 1.50
CA ILE A 35 18.98 -6.45 1.93
C ILE A 35 18.12 -5.45 1.16
N LEU A 36 18.61 -4.22 0.98
CA LEU A 36 17.90 -3.21 0.20
C LEU A 36 17.73 -3.65 -1.26
N GLN A 37 18.80 -4.14 -1.90
CA GLN A 37 18.74 -4.63 -3.28
C GLN A 37 17.77 -5.80 -3.44
N TYR A 38 17.71 -6.71 -2.45
CA TYR A 38 16.73 -7.79 -2.42
C TYR A 38 15.30 -7.25 -2.44
N TYR A 39 14.95 -6.31 -1.57
CA TYR A 39 13.60 -5.73 -1.54
C TYR A 39 13.28 -4.91 -2.79
N LEU A 40 14.23 -4.15 -3.33
CA LEU A 40 14.03 -3.40 -4.58
C LEU A 40 13.71 -4.33 -5.75
N HIS A 41 14.35 -5.49 -5.82
CA HIS A 41 14.06 -6.49 -6.85
C HIS A 41 12.72 -7.18 -6.60
N GLN A 42 12.43 -7.62 -5.37
CA GLN A 42 11.19 -8.33 -5.04
C GLN A 42 9.93 -7.48 -5.17
N LEU A 43 10.04 -6.17 -4.90
CA LEU A 43 8.90 -5.24 -4.90
C LEU A 43 8.85 -4.37 -6.17
N GLN A 44 9.65 -4.70 -7.18
CA GLN A 44 9.79 -3.89 -8.39
C GLN A 44 8.44 -3.71 -9.12
N ASP A 45 7.58 -4.72 -9.13
CA ASP A 45 6.29 -4.68 -9.81
C ASP A 45 5.28 -3.77 -9.09
N ILE A 46 5.39 -3.64 -7.77
CA ILE A 46 4.60 -2.69 -6.97
C ILE A 46 5.06 -1.26 -7.24
N LEU A 47 6.38 -1.04 -7.35
CA LEU A 47 6.94 0.28 -7.65
C LEU A 47 6.52 0.78 -9.04
N LYS A 48 6.28 -0.14 -9.99
CA LYS A 48 5.80 0.15 -11.34
C LYS A 48 4.26 0.25 -11.42
N PHE A 49 3.54 0.04 -10.32
CA PHE A 49 2.09 0.07 -10.32
C PHE A 49 1.58 1.50 -10.54
N GLN A 50 1.02 1.76 -11.73
CA GLN A 50 0.60 3.10 -12.15
C GLN A 50 -0.52 3.68 -11.27
N ASP A 51 -1.41 2.84 -10.76
CA ASP A 51 -2.56 3.23 -9.93
C ASP A 51 -2.18 3.41 -8.43
N LEU A 52 -0.89 3.34 -8.04
CA LEU A 52 -0.47 3.35 -6.63
C LEU A 52 -0.87 4.64 -5.90
N GLN A 53 -0.85 5.78 -6.59
CA GLN A 53 -1.28 7.06 -6.02
C GLN A 53 -2.79 7.08 -5.72
N ASP A 54 -3.61 6.49 -6.60
CA ASP A 54 -5.06 6.39 -6.39
C ASP A 54 -5.39 5.50 -5.19
N VAL A 55 -4.63 4.42 -5.00
CA VAL A 55 -4.70 3.58 -3.81
C VAL A 55 -4.48 4.41 -2.54
N PHE A 56 -3.38 5.18 -2.49
CA PHE A 56 -3.07 6.03 -1.33
C PHE A 56 -4.14 7.08 -1.09
N TYR A 57 -4.70 7.66 -2.15
CA TYR A 57 -5.80 8.61 -2.05
C TYR A 57 -7.07 7.99 -1.44
N CYS A 58 -7.42 6.77 -1.85
CA CYS A 58 -8.55 6.03 -1.28
C CYS A 58 -8.34 5.71 0.21
N PHE A 59 -7.15 5.26 0.61
CA PHE A 59 -6.84 5.04 2.02
C PHE A 59 -6.85 6.33 2.84
N ARG A 60 -6.32 7.43 2.31
CA ARG A 60 -6.37 8.75 2.98
C ARG A 60 -7.81 9.21 3.20
N LYS A 61 -8.71 8.98 2.24
CA LYS A 61 -10.15 9.30 2.42
C LYS A 61 -10.78 8.50 3.56
N LEU A 62 -10.48 7.20 3.61
CA LEU A 62 -10.97 6.33 4.68
C LEU A 62 -10.44 6.78 6.05
N ASP A 63 -9.14 7.02 6.14
CA ASP A 63 -8.46 7.45 7.36
C ASP A 63 -9.01 8.79 7.87
N ASN A 64 -9.15 9.78 6.99
CA ASN A 64 -9.74 11.08 7.35
C ASN A 64 -11.18 10.94 7.85
N ALA A 65 -11.98 10.00 7.33
CA ALA A 65 -13.33 9.75 7.81
C ALA A 65 -13.32 9.18 9.23
N ILE A 66 -12.47 8.18 9.50
CA ILE A 66 -12.29 7.60 10.83
C ILE A 66 -11.78 8.66 11.81
N PHE A 67 -10.77 9.42 11.41
CA PHE A 67 -10.19 10.49 12.21
C PHE A 67 -11.22 11.57 12.54
N PHE A 68 -12.10 11.92 11.59
CA PHE A 68 -13.18 12.86 11.84
C PHE A 68 -14.14 12.38 12.94
N PHE A 69 -14.55 11.10 12.90
CA PHE A 69 -15.39 10.53 13.95
C PHE A 69 -14.68 10.51 15.30
N LEU A 70 -13.43 10.07 15.33
CA LEU A 70 -12.62 10.06 16.55
C LEU A 70 -12.46 11.46 17.15
N MET A 71 -12.11 12.46 16.34
CA MET A 71 -11.97 13.84 16.79
C MET A 71 -13.29 14.40 17.30
N ARG A 72 -14.41 14.07 16.65
CA ARG A 72 -15.74 14.46 17.11
C ARG A 72 -16.05 13.87 18.49
N GLU A 73 -15.75 12.59 18.70
CA GLU A 73 -15.96 11.92 19.98
C GLU A 73 -15.06 12.49 21.09
N GLN A 74 -13.81 12.85 20.78
CA GLN A 74 -12.89 13.45 21.77
C GLN A 74 -13.21 14.91 22.11
N CYS A 75 -13.84 15.64 21.19
CA CYS A 75 -14.26 17.02 21.42
C CYS A 75 -15.64 17.15 22.10
N MET A 76 -16.36 16.04 22.28
CA MET A 76 -17.64 15.98 22.99
C MET A 76 -17.41 15.61 24.47
#